data_AF-A0AAN9ERA3-F1
#
_entry.id   AF-A0AAN9ERA3-F1
#
_cell.length_a   1.000
_cell.length_b   1.000
_cell.length_c   1.000
_cell.angle_alpha   90.00
_cell.angle_beta   90.00
_cell.angle_gamma   90.00
#
_symmetry.space_group_name_H-M   'P 1'
#
loop_
_entity.id
_entity.type
_entity.pdbx_description
1 polymer ?
#
loop_
_entity_poly.entity_id
_entity_poly.type
_entity_poly.pdbx_seq_one_letter_code
_entity_poly.pdbx_strand_id
1 'polypeptide(L)'
;MPKATTINCLAGLLILSLIILLPSSEADEEVSITCTTVIQDIAPCSNYLLQSKDPSQACCNGVKKVSGEAKSQKDRTDMCNCLKQGLASIGKYDPKRISQLPKACGLSITLPPIDQNTDCSK
;
A
#
# COMPACT_ATOMS: atom_id res chain seq x y z
N MET A 1 12.96 -34.87 30.87
CA MET A 1 13.61 -36.19 30.92
C MET A 1 12.80 -37.16 30.08
N PRO A 2 13.39 -38.12 29.33
CA PRO A 2 14.80 -38.21 28.92
C PRO A 2 15.09 -37.08 27.88
N LYS A 3 15.89 -37.15 26.81
CA LYS A 3 16.90 -38.10 26.28
C LYS A 3 17.96 -37.29 25.50
N ALA A 4 19.12 -37.87 25.21
CA ALA A 4 20.03 -37.43 24.16
C ALA A 4 20.18 -38.53 23.09
N THR A 5 20.56 -38.19 21.85
CA THR A 5 21.11 -39.13 20.87
C THR A 5 22.05 -38.40 19.93
N THR A 6 23.34 -38.42 20.27
CA THR A 6 24.43 -38.02 19.39
C THR A 6 24.67 -39.13 18.39
N ILE A 7 24.49 -38.87 17.09
CA ILE A 7 24.95 -39.78 16.02
C ILE A 7 25.80 -38.99 15.02
N ASN A 8 27.10 -39.15 15.24
CA ASN A 8 28.25 -39.11 14.34
C ASN A 8 28.11 -38.49 12.93
N CYS A 9 29.09 -37.64 12.62
CA CYS A 9 29.39 -37.16 11.27
C CYS A 9 29.57 -38.31 10.26
N LEU A 10 29.18 -38.08 9.00
CA LEU A 10 30.08 -38.24 7.86
C LEU A 10 29.51 -37.56 6.60
N ALA A 11 30.42 -37.20 5.71
CA ALA A 11 30.24 -36.34 4.54
C ALA A 11 29.05 -36.64 3.63
N GLY A 12 28.52 -35.58 3.02
CA GLY A 12 27.74 -35.65 1.78
C GLY A 12 26.23 -35.54 1.96
N LEU A 13 25.74 -34.30 2.06
CA LEU A 13 24.83 -33.72 1.05
C LEU A 13 24.52 -32.26 1.41
N LEU A 14 24.96 -31.34 0.54
CA LEU A 14 24.56 -29.92 0.55
C LEU A 14 23.11 -29.78 0.07
N ILE A 15 22.16 -30.38 0.80
CA ILE A 15 20.74 -30.11 0.64
C ILE A 15 20.36 -29.18 1.79
N LEU A 16 20.53 -27.89 1.55
CA LEU A 16 20.16 -26.82 2.46
C LEU A 16 18.63 -26.80 2.59
N SER A 17 18.14 -27.66 3.48
CA SER A 17 16.73 -27.91 3.77
C SER A 17 16.20 -26.79 4.66
N LEU A 18 16.09 -25.60 4.06
CA LEU A 18 15.46 -24.44 4.66
C LEU A 18 14.21 -24.07 3.87
N ILE A 19 13.28 -25.03 3.79
CA ILE A 19 11.86 -24.74 3.54
C ILE A 19 11.36 -24.02 4.80
N ILE A 20 11.62 -22.72 4.87
CA ILE A 20 11.00 -21.85 5.87
C ILE A 20 9.51 -21.87 5.54
N LEU A 21 8.70 -22.33 6.49
CA LEU A 21 7.26 -22.06 6.49
C LEU A 21 7.09 -20.54 6.50
N LEU A 22 6.85 -19.95 5.33
CA LEU A 22 6.10 -18.72 5.27
C LEU A 22 4.71 -19.05 5.83
N PRO A 23 4.17 -18.27 6.79
CA PRO A 23 2.76 -18.40 7.11
C PRO A 23 1.99 -18.11 5.83
N SER A 24 1.28 -19.12 5.32
CA SER A 24 0.25 -18.92 4.33
C SER A 24 -0.85 -18.10 5.00
N SER A 25 -0.75 -16.77 4.90
CA SER A 25 -1.89 -15.92 5.17
C SER A 25 -3.05 -16.45 4.34
N GLU A 26 -4.10 -16.88 5.02
CA GLU A 26 -5.40 -17.16 4.43
C GLU A 26 -5.88 -15.90 3.71
N ALA A 27 -5.60 -15.85 2.41
CA ALA A 27 -6.29 -14.99 1.49
C ALA A 27 -7.50 -15.77 1.00
N ASP A 28 -8.63 -15.56 1.66
CA ASP A 28 -9.92 -15.65 0.99
C ASP A 28 -9.82 -14.90 -0.35
N GLU A 29 -10.36 -15.46 -1.43
CA GLU A 29 -10.35 -14.83 -2.76
C GLU A 29 -11.35 -13.65 -2.87
N GLU A 30 -11.27 -12.72 -1.92
CA GLU A 30 -11.61 -11.33 -2.19
C GLU A 30 -10.34 -10.63 -2.67
N VAL A 31 -10.44 -9.79 -3.71
CA VAL A 31 -9.30 -9.03 -4.25
C VAL A 31 -8.90 -7.94 -3.25
N SER A 32 -8.14 -8.35 -2.23
CA SER A 32 -7.68 -7.50 -1.14
C SER A 32 -6.72 -6.43 -1.67
N ILE A 33 -7.11 -5.17 -1.51
CA ILE A 33 -6.34 -4.02 -1.97
C ILE A 33 -5.05 -3.95 -1.15
N THR A 34 -3.93 -4.36 -1.74
CA THR A 34 -2.65 -4.30 -1.02
C THR A 34 -2.14 -2.86 -0.95
N CYS A 35 -1.68 -2.43 0.23
CA CYS A 35 -1.09 -1.09 0.37
C CYS A 35 0.10 -0.88 -0.57
N THR A 36 0.88 -1.92 -0.86
CA THR A 36 1.99 -1.85 -1.83
C THR A 36 1.51 -1.42 -3.20
N THR A 37 0.41 -1.98 -3.71
CA THR A 37 -0.19 -1.61 -5.00
C THR A 37 -0.68 -0.17 -4.99
N VAL A 38 -1.46 0.22 -3.96
CA VAL A 38 -1.97 1.60 -3.83
C VAL A 38 -0.83 2.63 -3.81
N ILE A 39 0.22 2.36 -3.03
CA ILE A 39 1.40 3.23 -2.92
C ILE A 39 2.15 3.33 -4.25
N GLN A 40 2.29 2.22 -4.99
CA GLN A 40 2.90 2.23 -6.32
C GLN A 40 2.09 3.04 -7.33
N ASP A 41 0.76 2.91 -7.33
CA ASP A 41 -0.12 3.65 -8.24
C ASP A 41 -0.09 5.17 -7.96
N ILE A 42 -0.01 5.60 -6.69
CA ILE A 42 0.03 7.03 -6.32
C ILE A 42 1.44 7.63 -6.24
N ALA A 43 2.52 6.83 -6.29
CA ALA A 43 3.90 7.34 -6.27
C ALA A 43 4.19 8.45 -7.32
N PRO A 44 3.68 8.38 -8.58
CA PRO A 44 3.86 9.46 -9.57
C PRO A 44 3.20 10.80 -9.20
N CYS A 45 2.34 10.83 -8.17
CA CYS A 45 1.67 12.04 -7.68
C CYS A 45 2.53 12.86 -6.71
N SER A 46 3.62 12.30 -6.17
CA SER A 46 4.53 12.97 -5.22
C SER A 46 4.89 14.41 -5.63
N ASN A 47 5.34 14.61 -6.87
CA ASN A 47 5.66 15.94 -7.41
C ASN A 47 4.47 16.90 -7.43
N TYR A 48 3.25 16.43 -7.68
CA TYR A 48 2.03 17.25 -7.59
C TYR A 48 1.68 17.57 -6.15
N LEU A 49 1.80 16.63 -5.22
CA LEU A 49 1.50 16.85 -3.81
C LEU A 49 2.47 17.85 -3.16
N LEU A 50 3.74 17.82 -3.56
CA LEU A 50 4.77 18.71 -3.03
C LEU A 50 4.72 20.12 -3.63
N GLN A 51 4.78 20.28 -4.95
CA GLN A 51 5.03 21.59 -5.57
C GLN A 51 4.40 21.84 -6.94
N SER A 52 4.17 20.80 -7.75
CA SER A 52 3.80 20.96 -9.16
C SER A 52 2.35 21.41 -9.28
N LYS A 53 2.07 22.39 -10.15
CA LYS A 53 0.73 22.98 -10.31
C LYS A 53 -0.31 21.96 -10.80
N ASP A 54 0.10 21.09 -11.73
CA ASP A 54 -0.77 20.16 -12.43
C ASP A 54 -0.22 18.71 -12.30
N PRO A 55 -1.07 17.68 -12.19
CA PRO A 55 -0.64 16.29 -12.03
C PRO A 55 -0.13 15.69 -13.35
N SER A 56 0.75 14.69 -13.26
CA SER A 56 1.19 13.92 -14.43
C SER A 56 0.10 12.95 -14.91
N GLN A 57 0.12 12.56 -16.20
CA GLN A 57 -0.80 11.55 -16.71
C GLN A 57 -0.67 10.21 -15.95
N ALA A 58 0.55 9.83 -15.56
CA ALA A 58 0.80 8.65 -14.74
C ALA A 58 0.12 8.74 -13.37
N CYS A 59 0.22 9.91 -12.70
CA CYS A 59 -0.49 10.16 -11.46
C CYS A 59 -2.01 10.04 -11.63
N CYS A 60 -2.59 10.67 -12.66
CA CYS A 60 -4.03 10.59 -12.88
C CYS A 60 -4.53 9.19 -13.24
N ASN A 61 -3.73 8.39 -13.95
CA ASN A 61 -4.02 6.99 -14.20
C ASN A 61 -4.05 6.18 -12.89
N GLY A 62 -3.07 6.41 -12.01
CA GLY A 62 -3.00 5.79 -10.69
C GLY A 62 -4.20 6.16 -9.79
N VAL A 63 -4.50 7.46 -9.68
CA VAL A 63 -5.68 7.96 -8.94
C VAL A 63 -6.96 7.34 -9.48
N LYS A 64 -7.13 7.24 -10.80
CA LYS A 64 -8.30 6.61 -11.44
C LYS A 64 -8.41 5.12 -11.10
N LYS A 65 -7.29 4.38 -11.11
CA LYS A 65 -7.25 2.95 -10.75
C LYS A 65 -7.63 2.74 -9.29
N VAL A 66 -6.89 3.36 -8.38
CA VAL A 66 -7.11 3.35 -6.93
C VAL A 66 -8.58 3.71 -6.63
N SER A 67 -9.12 4.78 -7.20
CA SER A 67 -10.52 5.17 -6.97
C SER A 67 -11.57 4.19 -7.50
N GLY A 68 -11.22 3.35 -8.47
CA GLY A 68 -12.09 2.27 -8.96
C GLY A 68 -12.07 1.01 -8.08
N GLU A 69 -11.09 0.89 -7.19
CA GLU A 69 -10.95 -0.20 -6.21
C GLU A 69 -11.75 0.11 -4.92
N ALA A 70 -12.01 1.38 -4.61
CA ALA A 70 -12.71 1.91 -3.42
C ALA A 70 -14.23 1.60 -3.29
N LYS A 71 -14.65 0.36 -3.55
CA LYS A 71 -16.07 0.00 -3.74
C LYS A 71 -16.87 -0.08 -2.43
N SER A 72 -16.32 -0.74 -1.42
CA SER A 72 -16.93 -0.92 -0.09
C SER A 72 -16.42 0.09 0.94
N GLN A 73 -17.02 0.12 2.13
CA GLN A 73 -16.49 0.91 3.24
C GLN A 73 -15.14 0.36 3.72
N LYS A 74 -14.96 -0.98 3.71
CA LYS A 74 -13.69 -1.62 4.06
C LYS A 74 -12.58 -1.17 3.12
N ASP A 75 -12.83 -1.22 1.80
CA ASP A 75 -11.88 -0.76 0.78
C ASP A 75 -11.46 0.68 1.02
N ARG A 76 -12.42 1.58 1.27
CA ARG A 76 -12.14 3.00 1.56
C ARG A 76 -11.28 3.20 2.80
N THR A 77 -11.58 2.48 3.89
CA THR A 77 -10.79 2.54 5.13
C THR A 77 -9.38 1.98 4.93
N ASP A 78 -9.24 0.82 4.29
CA ASP A 78 -7.95 0.18 4.02
C ASP A 78 -7.09 1.08 3.11
N MET A 79 -7.65 1.59 2.02
CA MET A 79 -6.97 2.53 1.13
C MET A 79 -6.57 3.82 1.83
N CYS A 80 -7.42 4.40 2.69
CA CYS A 80 -7.06 5.57 3.48
C CYS A 80 -5.83 5.29 4.36
N ASN A 81 -5.80 4.13 5.04
CA ASN A 81 -4.65 3.69 5.83
C ASN A 81 -3.39 3.46 4.97
N CYS A 82 -3.54 2.92 3.76
CA CYS A 82 -2.43 2.74 2.82
C CYS A 82 -1.86 4.07 2.30
N LEU A 83 -2.74 5.00 1.91
CA LEU A 83 -2.36 6.35 1.46
C LEU A 83 -1.66 7.09 2.59
N LYS A 84 -2.22 7.08 3.81
CA LYS A 84 -1.62 7.67 5.00
C LYS A 84 -0.20 7.18 5.28
N GLN A 85 0.05 5.87 5.11
CA GLN A 85 1.40 5.29 5.23
C GLN A 85 2.34 5.75 4.11
N GLY A 86 1.94 5.65 2.84
CA GLY A 86 2.80 6.06 1.72
C GLY A 86 3.13 7.56 1.73
N LEU A 87 2.18 8.39 2.16
CA LEU A 87 2.36 9.84 2.27
C LEU A 87 3.29 10.25 3.40
N ALA A 88 3.52 9.42 4.42
CA ALA A 88 4.51 9.70 5.45
C ALA A 88 5.95 9.78 4.88
N SER A 89 6.20 9.11 3.75
CA SER A 89 7.51 9.07 3.10
C SER A 89 7.79 10.20 2.10
N ILE A 90 6.78 10.99 1.67
CA ILE A 90 6.98 12.02 0.63
C ILE A 90 7.48 13.37 1.17
N GLY A 91 7.51 13.56 2.50
CA GLY A 91 7.88 14.82 3.15
C GLY A 91 6.68 15.69 3.52
N LYS A 92 6.88 17.01 3.65
CA LYS A 92 5.81 17.96 3.99
C LYS A 92 5.02 18.37 2.74
N TYR A 93 3.71 18.17 2.77
CA TYR A 93 2.75 18.60 1.74
C TYR A 93 1.54 19.27 2.40
N ASP A 94 0.73 19.99 1.62
CA ASP A 94 -0.59 20.47 2.06
C ASP A 94 -1.66 19.38 1.80
N PRO A 95 -2.34 18.85 2.83
CA PRO A 95 -3.37 17.81 2.67
C PRO A 95 -4.52 18.22 1.73
N LYS A 96 -4.79 19.52 1.56
CA LYS A 96 -5.80 20.01 0.60
C LYS A 96 -5.50 19.61 -0.84
N ARG A 97 -4.23 19.39 -1.17
CA ARG A 97 -3.81 19.00 -2.53
C ARG A 97 -4.26 17.58 -2.88
N ILE A 98 -4.41 16.70 -1.88
CA ILE A 98 -5.03 15.38 -2.07
C ILE A 98 -6.51 15.52 -2.44
N SER A 99 -7.25 16.42 -1.80
CA SER A 99 -8.65 16.70 -2.17
C SER A 99 -8.81 17.38 -3.53
N GLN A 100 -7.81 18.15 -3.97
CA GLN A 100 -7.80 18.78 -5.29
C GLN A 100 -7.42 17.80 -6.42
N LEU A 101 -6.62 16.77 -6.10
CA LEU A 101 -6.03 15.86 -7.07
C LEU A 101 -7.06 15.18 -8.01
N PRO A 102 -8.20 14.64 -7.55
CA PRO A 102 -9.15 14.01 -8.47
C PRO A 102 -9.73 15.00 -9.47
N LYS A 103 -10.10 16.21 -9.02
CA LYS A 103 -10.61 17.28 -9.89
C LYS A 103 -9.55 17.75 -10.88
N ALA A 104 -8.29 17.85 -10.45
CA ALA A 104 -7.15 18.16 -11.33
C ALA A 104 -6.92 17.05 -12.38
N CYS A 105 -7.29 15.81 -12.08
CA CYS A 105 -7.29 14.68 -13.00
C CYS A 105 -8.61 14.48 -13.77
N GLY A 106 -9.56 15.42 -13.71
CA GLY A 106 -10.85 15.33 -14.40
C GLY A 106 -11.83 14.30 -13.83
N LEU A 107 -11.58 13.79 -12.62
CA LEU A 107 -12.43 12.81 -11.94
C LEU A 107 -13.46 13.51 -11.04
N SER A 108 -14.73 13.11 -11.15
CA SER A 108 -15.84 13.64 -10.35
C SER A 108 -16.02 12.85 -9.04
N ILE A 109 -14.94 12.72 -8.26
CA ILE A 109 -14.91 12.00 -6.99
C ILE A 109 -14.33 12.89 -5.88
N THR A 110 -14.76 12.66 -4.65
CA THR A 110 -14.26 13.37 -3.47
C THR A 110 -13.24 12.49 -2.74
N LEU A 111 -11.99 12.97 -2.64
CA LEU A 111 -11.01 12.44 -1.68
C LEU A 111 -10.91 13.40 -0.50
N PRO A 112 -11.05 12.94 0.75
CA PRO A 112 -10.81 13.79 1.91
C PRO A 112 -9.31 14.19 1.98
N PRO A 113 -8.96 15.25 2.73
CA PRO A 113 -7.57 15.52 3.05
C PRO A 113 -7.00 14.36 3.87
N ILE A 114 -5.86 13.80 3.44
CA ILE A 114 -5.17 12.73 4.14
C ILE A 114 -3.84 13.26 4.67
N ASP A 115 -3.60 13.07 5.96
CA ASP A 115 -2.32 13.28 6.61
C ASP A 115 -2.07 12.25 7.74
N GLN A 116 -0.96 12.42 8.47
CA GLN A 116 -0.58 11.55 9.58
C GLN A 116 -1.60 11.53 10.76
N ASN A 117 -2.50 12.51 10.84
CA ASN A 117 -3.55 12.64 11.85
C ASN A 117 -4.93 12.22 11.33
N THR A 118 -5.13 12.05 10.02
CA THR A 118 -6.42 11.63 9.44
C THR A 118 -6.92 10.34 10.07
N ASP A 119 -8.19 10.35 10.48
CA ASP A 119 -8.93 9.21 11.00
C ASP A 119 -9.60 8.46 9.83
N CYS A 120 -9.05 7.29 9.47
CA CYS A 120 -9.53 6.48 8.36
C CYS A 120 -10.73 5.58 8.71
N SER A 121 -11.28 5.68 9.92
CA SER A 121 -12.47 4.91 10.34
C SER A 121 -13.81 5.58 9.98
N LYS A 122 -13.77 6.75 9.31
CA LYS A 122 -14.92 7.63 9.07
C LYS A 122 -15.05 8.02 7.60
#